data_AF-A0A7X2SXX1-F1
#
_entry.id   AF-A0A7X2SXX1-F1
#
_cell.length_a   1.000
_cell.length_b   1.000
_cell.length_c   1.000
_cell.angle_alpha   90.00
_cell.angle_beta   90.00
_cell.angle_gamma   90.00
#
_symmetry.space_group_name_H-M   'P 1'
#
loop_
_entity.id
_entity.type
_entity.pdbx_description
1 polymer ?
#
loop_
_entity_poly.entity_id
_entity_poly.type
_entity_poly.pdbx_seq_one_letter_code
_entity_poly.pdbx_strand_id
1 'polypeptide(L)' 'MLRIEDVRMFVRATQLESFSSVAREAGLLPAQVSAAISRLEKELGVSLFVRTTRTI' A
#
# COMPACT_ATOMS: atom_id res chain seq x y z
N MET A 1 -12.58 5.57 8.65
CA MET A 1 -12.81 6.63 7.66
C MET A 1 -11.78 6.51 6.55
N LEU A 2 -12.24 6.43 5.30
CA LEU A 2 -11.41 6.28 4.10
C LEU A 2 -10.52 7.53 3.88
N ARG A 3 -9.21 7.32 3.66
CA ARG A 3 -8.26 8.40 3.32
C ARG A 3 -7.85 8.29 1.87
N ILE A 4 -7.91 9.41 1.14
CA ILE A 4 -7.47 9.48 -0.26
C ILE A 4 -5.99 9.12 -0.41
N GLU A 5 -5.17 9.44 0.60
CA GLU A 5 -3.75 9.06 0.60
C GLU A 5 -3.55 7.54 0.60
N ASP A 6 -4.35 6.79 1.37
CA ASP A 6 -4.25 5.34 1.42
C ASP A 6 -4.63 4.73 0.04
N VAL A 7 -5.61 5.32 -0.66
CA VAL A 7 -5.99 4.93 -2.03
C VAL A 7 -4.90 5.27 -3.05
N ARG A 8 -4.26 6.44 -2.93
CA ARG A 8 -3.13 6.84 -3.78
C ARG A 8 -1.95 5.87 -3.63
N MET A 9 -1.65 5.46 -2.40
CA MET A 9 -0.61 4.46 -2.10
C MET A 9 -0.96 3.11 -2.73
N PHE A 10 -2.23 2.68 -2.67
CA PHE A 10 -2.69 1.47 -3.35
C PHE A 10 -2.45 1.52 -4.86
N VAL A 11 -2.87 2.59 -5.53
CA VAL A 11 -2.70 2.74 -6.99
C VAL A 11 -1.21 2.78 -7.39
N ARG A 12 -0.35 3.44 -6.62
CA ARG A 12 1.09 3.41 -6.91
C ARG A 12 1.70 2.04 -6.63
N ALA A 13 1.26 1.35 -5.59
CA ALA A 13 1.76 0.02 -5.25
C ALA A 13 1.37 -1.03 -6.28
N THR A 14 0.19 -0.94 -6.90
CA THR A 14 -0.19 -1.82 -8.02
C THR A 14 0.60 -1.51 -9.28
N GLN A 15 0.92 -0.24 -9.55
CA GLN A 15 1.74 0.15 -10.70
C GLN A 15 3.22 -0.25 -10.59
N LEU A 16 3.77 -0.20 -9.37
CA LEU A 16 5.19 -0.48 -9.12
C LEU A 16 5.46 -1.90 -8.62
N GLU A 17 4.41 -2.65 -8.27
CA GLU A 17 4.46 -3.98 -7.65
C GLU A 17 5.39 -4.05 -6.42
N SER A 18 5.62 -2.91 -5.75
CA SER A 18 6.64 -2.76 -4.71
C SER A 18 6.32 -1.62 -3.75
N PHE A 19 6.06 -1.95 -2.47
CA PHE A 19 5.86 -0.97 -1.40
C PHE A 19 7.15 -0.20 -1.10
N SER A 20 8.32 -0.82 -1.29
CA SER A 20 9.60 -0.15 -1.12
C SER A 20 9.83 0.92 -2.19
N SER A 21 9.41 0.66 -3.43
CA SER A 21 9.49 1.64 -4.51
C SER A 21 8.53 2.81 -4.27
N VAL A 22 7.29 2.52 -3.88
CA VAL A 22 6.30 3.57 -3.52
C VAL A 22 6.79 4.42 -2.36
N ALA A 23 7.34 3.79 -1.31
CA ALA A 23 7.87 4.47 -0.15
C ALA A 23 9.00 5.44 -0.53
N ARG A 24 9.92 4.99 -1.41
CA ARG A 24 11.01 5.84 -1.91
C ARG A 24 10.48 7.04 -2.72
N GLU A 25 9.48 6.85 -3.57
CA GLU A 25 8.87 7.95 -4.33
C GLU A 25 8.14 8.95 -3.43
N ALA A 26 7.48 8.46 -2.38
CA ALA A 26 6.71 9.30 -1.46
C ALA A 26 7.55 9.91 -0.32
N GLY A 27 8.84 9.58 -0.21
CA GLY A 27 9.69 10.01 0.90
C GLY A 27 9.28 9.39 2.25
N LEU A 28 8.73 8.17 2.22
CA LEU A 28 8.24 7.43 3.37
C LEU A 28 9.07 6.18 3.64
N LEU A 29 8.83 5.55 4.79
CA LEU A 29 9.31 4.20 5.10
C LEU A 29 8.37 3.14 4.49
N PRO A 30 8.88 1.98 4.02
CA PRO A 30 8.03 0.89 3.51
C PRO A 30 6.95 0.43 4.51
N ALA A 31 7.26 0.47 5.81
CA ALA A 31 6.29 0.18 6.87
C ALA A 31 5.10 1.15 6.89
N GLN A 32 5.30 2.42 6.53
CA GLN A 32 4.21 3.40 6.45
C GLN A 32 3.28 3.12 5.28
N VAL A 33 3.83 2.70 4.13
CA VAL A 33 3.04 2.26 2.98
C VAL A 33 2.25 1.01 3.33
N SER A 34 2.88 0.01 3.95
CA SER A 34 2.19 -1.20 4.41
C SER A 34 1.05 -0.87 5.39
N ALA A 35 1.28 0.04 6.34
CA ALA A 35 0.25 0.47 7.28
C ALA A 35 -0.91 1.22 6.58
N ALA A 36 -0.64 2.00 5.53
CA ALA A 36 -1.66 2.66 4.73
C ALA A 36 -2.56 1.65 4.00
N ILE A 37 -1.95 0.67 3.36
CA ILE A 37 -2.68 -0.40 2.67
C ILE A 37 -3.51 -1.22 3.66
N SER A 38 -2.94 -1.62 4.81
CA SER A 38 -3.69 -2.40 5.80
C SER A 38 -4.85 -1.62 6.43
N ARG A 39 -4.76 -0.29 6.54
CA ARG A 39 -5.92 0.53 6.90
C ARG A 39 -6.98 0.53 5.81
N LEU A 40 -6.58 0.68 4.55
CA LEU A 40 -7.51 0.66 3.42
C LEU A 40 -8.25 -0.68 3.32
N GLU A 41 -7.52 -1.79 3.42
CA GLU A 41 -8.09 -3.15 3.44
C GLU A 41 -9.10 -3.31 4.58
N LYS A 42 -8.79 -2.81 5.77
CA LYS A 42 -9.70 -2.84 6.92
C LYS A 42 -10.96 -2.02 6.70
N GLU A 43 -10.85 -0.84 6.10
CA GLU A 43 -12.00 0.03 5.80
C GLU A 43 -12.89 -0.55 4.70
N LEU A 44 -12.31 -1.25 3.72
CA LEU A 44 -13.04 -1.92 2.65
C LEU A 44 -13.56 -3.32 3.03
N GLY A 45 -13.00 -3.93 4.08
CA GLY A 45 -13.33 -5.29 4.49
C GLY A 45 -12.81 -6.38 3.55
N VAL A 46 -11.80 -6.08 2.73
CA VAL A 46 -11.24 -6.99 1.72
C VAL A 46 -9.72 -6.90 1.66
N SER A 47 -9.05 -8.01 1.32
CA SER A 47 -7.61 -8.03 1.04
C SER A 47 -7.36 -7.48 -0.37
N LEU A 48 -6.52 -6.46 -0.49
CA LEU A 48 -6.19 -5.83 -1.77
C LEU A 48 -4.93 -6.43 -2.38
N PHE A 49 -4.02 -6.92 -1.53
CA PHE A 49 -2.80 -7.61 -1.97
C PHE A 49 -2.66 -8.97 -1.30
N VAL A 50 -1.98 -9.88 -1.99
CA VAL A 50 -1.60 -11.19 -1.44
C VAL A 50 -0.11 -11.15 -1.20
N ARG A 51 0.32 -11.00 0.06
CA ARG A 51 1.75 -10.93 0.38
C ARG A 51 2.44 -12.23 -0.02
N THR A 52 3.18 -12.23 -1.13
CA THR A 52 4.09 -13.31 -1.48
C THR A 52 5.51 -12.94 -1.06
N THR A 53 6.36 -13.93 -0.80
CA THR A 53 7.74 -13.71 -0.33
C THR A 53 8.66 -13.06 -1.36
N ARG A 54 8.21 -12.84 -2.60
CA ARG A 54 9.03 -12.28 -3.69
C ARG A 54 8.49 -11.00 -4.31
N THR A 55 7.18 -10.76 -4.20
CA THR A 55 6.50 -9.55 -4.68
C THR A 55 5.19 -9.39 -3.90
N ILE A 56 4.69 -8.16 -3.82
CA ILE A 56 3.33 -7.90 -3.30
C ILE A 56 2.29 -8.46 -4.29
#